data_AF-A0A1Y0MKK1-F1
#
_entry.id   AF-A0A1Y0MKK1-F1
#
_cell.length_a   1.000
_cell.length_b   1.000
_cell.length_c   1.000
_cell.angle_alpha   90.00
_cell.angle_beta   90.00
_cell.angle_gamma   90.00
#
_symmetry.space_group_name_H-M   'P 1'
#
loop_
_entity.id
_entity.type
_entity.pdbx_description
1 polymer ?
#
loop_
_entity_poly.entity_id
_entity_poly.type
_entity_poly.pdbx_seq_one_letter_code
_entity_poly.pdbx_strand_id
1 'polypeptide(L)'
;MIVIALKGKIGIFGGITYDDEDTIKSQLRVKYNNKLLKLLKNNEIDPDTKNFITLMKPMIAGMLGEMGDNMQFYLFKPNEPIDVYKKGELEFELGDFVSTNNLPLGSLLEEKKCPQTNKLHNGKWKYCPFHGGELIQKK
;
A
#
# COMPACT_ATOMS: atom_id res chain seq x y z
N MET A 1 9.12 -3.88 4.62
CA MET A 1 8.00 -3.16 3.98
C MET A 1 7.45 -2.16 4.96
N ILE A 2 7.30 -0.90 4.54
CA ILE A 2 6.69 0.16 5.37
C ILE A 2 5.21 0.21 5.05
N VAL A 3 4.36 0.24 6.07
CA VAL A 3 2.92 0.42 5.99
C VAL A 3 2.56 1.62 6.83
N ILE A 4 1.83 2.57 6.25
CA ILE A 4 1.28 3.70 6.98
C ILE A 4 -0.20 3.39 7.19
N ALA A 5 -0.66 3.43 8.43
CA ALA A 5 -2.05 3.19 8.76
C ALA A 5 -2.60 4.31 9.64
N LEU A 6 -3.88 4.58 9.44
CA LEU A 6 -4.66 5.57 10.15
C LEU A 6 -6.08 5.01 10.24
N LYS A 7 -6.68 5.11 11.42
CA LYS A 7 -8.09 4.79 11.61
C LYS A 7 -8.72 5.88 12.46
N GLY A 8 -9.90 6.31 12.08
CA GLY A 8 -10.62 7.32 12.81
C GLY A 8 -12.08 7.37 12.40
N LYS A 9 -12.88 8.04 13.23
CA LYS A 9 -14.31 8.27 13.02
C LYS A 9 -14.54 9.73 12.70
N ILE A 10 -15.24 9.99 11.60
CA ILE A 10 -15.65 11.34 11.21
C ILE A 10 -16.94 11.67 11.95
N GLY A 11 -16.91 12.75 12.73
CA GLY A 11 -18.07 13.29 13.44
C GLY A 11 -19.00 14.10 12.53
N ILE A 12 -20.19 14.42 13.05
CA ILE A 12 -21.27 15.11 12.31
C ILE A 12 -20.83 16.50 11.81
N PHE A 13 -19.88 17.14 12.50
CA PHE A 13 -19.33 18.45 12.13
C PHE A 13 -17.97 18.37 11.39
N GLY A 14 -17.59 17.18 10.89
CA GLY A 14 -16.37 16.98 10.12
C GLY A 14 -15.08 16.82 10.93
N GLY A 15 -15.11 16.97 12.25
CA GLY A 15 -13.99 16.62 13.12
C GLY A 15 -13.72 15.11 13.11
N ILE A 16 -12.46 14.70 13.24
CA ILE A 16 -12.06 13.30 13.20
C ILE A 16 -11.52 12.88 14.57
N THR A 17 -12.01 11.76 15.10
CA THR A 17 -11.43 11.14 16.29
C THR A 17 -10.63 9.92 15.85
N TYR A 18 -9.31 9.98 16.02
CA TYR A 18 -8.38 8.93 15.62
C TYR A 18 -8.23 7.86 16.71
N ASP A 19 -8.06 6.61 16.28
CA ASP A 19 -7.69 5.51 17.16
C ASP A 19 -6.20 5.64 17.52
N ASP A 20 -5.84 5.26 18.74
CA ASP A 20 -4.45 5.29 19.21
C ASP A 20 -3.57 4.21 18.55
N GLU A 21 -2.25 4.34 18.68
CA GLU A 21 -1.27 3.44 18.06
C GLU A 21 -1.45 1.98 18.50
N ASP A 22 -1.74 1.72 19.78
CA ASP A 22 -1.88 0.36 20.32
C ASP A 22 -3.14 -0.31 19.77
N THR A 23 -4.24 0.45 19.68
CA THR A 23 -5.48 0.00 19.03
C THR A 23 -5.24 -0.39 17.57
N ILE A 24 -4.64 0.49 16.77
CA ILE A 24 -4.33 0.22 15.36
C ILE A 24 -3.40 -0.99 15.22
N LYS A 25 -2.34 -1.04 16.03
CA LYS A 25 -1.34 -2.12 16.00
C LYS A 25 -1.93 -3.49 16.36
N SER A 26 -2.88 -3.53 17.29
CA SER A 26 -3.57 -4.77 17.67
C SER A 26 -4.41 -5.35 16.52
N GLN A 27 -4.90 -4.47 15.64
CA GLN A 27 -5.81 -4.80 14.53
C GLN A 27 -5.13 -4.95 13.17
N LEU A 28 -3.95 -4.34 12.99
CA LEU A 28 -3.24 -4.36 11.72
C LEU A 28 -2.60 -5.72 11.44
N ARG A 29 -2.95 -6.34 10.31
CA ARG A 29 -2.30 -7.55 9.79
C ARG A 29 -1.96 -7.35 8.34
N VAL A 30 -0.87 -8.00 7.92
CA VAL A 30 -0.41 -7.96 6.54
C VAL A 30 0.00 -9.35 6.12
N LYS A 31 -0.51 -9.84 5.00
CA LYS A 31 -0.14 -11.12 4.42
C LYS A 31 0.46 -10.93 3.04
N TYR A 32 1.44 -11.76 2.71
CA TYR A 32 1.98 -11.91 1.37
C TYR A 32 1.85 -13.37 0.96
N ASN A 33 1.14 -13.65 -0.13
CA ASN A 33 0.83 -15.01 -0.60
C ASN A 33 0.31 -15.91 0.54
N ASN A 34 -0.71 -15.42 1.27
CA ASN A 34 -1.31 -16.05 2.46
C ASN A 34 -0.37 -16.28 3.66
N LYS A 35 0.87 -15.79 3.63
CA LYS A 35 1.79 -15.84 4.78
C LYS A 35 1.74 -14.53 5.54
N LEU A 36 1.45 -14.59 6.83
CA LEU A 36 1.47 -13.42 7.71
C LEU A 36 2.90 -12.85 7.82
N LEU A 37 3.03 -11.54 7.65
CA LEU A 37 4.30 -10.84 7.83
C LEU A 37 4.53 -10.48 9.29
N LYS A 38 5.79 -10.53 9.73
CA LYS A 38 6.16 -10.16 11.10
C LYS A 38 6.24 -8.63 11.22
N LEU A 39 5.44 -8.05 12.11
CA LEU A 39 5.61 -6.67 12.54
C LEU A 39 6.90 -6.54 13.38
N LEU A 40 7.76 -5.61 13.00
CA LEU A 40 9.02 -5.34 13.68
C LEU A 40 8.81 -4.49 14.94
N LYS A 41 9.54 -4.82 16.00
CA LYS A 41 9.68 -3.96 17.18
C LYS A 41 10.69 -2.85 16.91
N ASN A 42 10.60 -1.75 17.66
CA ASN A 42 11.53 -0.62 17.50
C ASN A 42 13.02 -0.99 17.60
N ASN A 43 13.39 -1.99 18.39
CA ASN A 43 14.78 -2.46 18.49
C ASN A 43 15.21 -3.38 17.33
N GLU A 44 14.27 -3.87 16.51
CA GLU A 44 14.56 -4.72 15.34
C GLU A 44 14.65 -3.90 14.03
N ILE A 45 14.25 -2.63 14.06
CA ILE A 45 14.34 -1.73 12.89
C ILE A 45 15.76 -1.18 12.80
N ASP A 46 16.34 -1.27 11.61
CA ASP A 46 17.68 -0.75 11.32
C ASP A 46 17.74 0.79 11.45
N PRO A 47 18.91 1.35 11.77
CA PRO A 47 19.07 2.79 12.00
C PRO A 47 18.69 3.66 10.79
N ASP A 48 19.00 3.22 9.57
CA ASP A 48 18.76 4.00 8.36
C ASP A 48 17.27 4.15 8.11
N THR A 49 16.51 3.08 8.27
CA THR A 49 15.05 3.12 8.13
C THR A 49 14.40 3.95 9.23
N LYS A 50 14.91 3.92 10.48
CA LYS A 50 14.44 4.83 11.54
C LYS A 50 14.66 6.29 11.19
N ASN A 51 15.84 6.62 10.68
CA ASN A 51 16.18 7.98 10.27
C ASN A 51 15.26 8.44 9.13
N PHE A 52 15.03 7.58 8.13
CA PHE A 52 14.09 7.86 7.05
C PHE A 52 12.68 8.17 7.58
N ILE A 53 12.12 7.34 8.47
CA ILE A 53 10.79 7.58 9.06
C ILE A 53 10.77 8.88 9.87
N THR A 54 11.84 9.16 10.61
CA THR A 54 11.97 10.37 11.44
C THR A 54 11.93 11.63 10.58
N LEU A 55 12.50 11.59 9.37
CA LEU A 55 12.45 12.69 8.41
C LEU A 55 11.10 12.77 7.67
N MET A 56 10.48 11.62 7.36
CA MET A 56 9.23 11.56 6.60
C MET A 56 7.99 11.95 7.42
N LYS A 57 7.94 11.60 8.70
CA LYS A 57 6.82 11.94 9.59
C LYS A 57 6.44 13.43 9.58
N PRO A 58 7.36 14.38 9.86
CA PRO A 58 7.02 15.80 9.88
C PRO A 58 6.65 16.33 8.48
N MET A 59 7.19 15.76 7.41
CA MET A 59 6.83 16.14 6.04
C MET A 59 5.38 15.77 5.73
N ILE A 60 4.97 14.55 6.07
CA ILE A 60 3.60 14.06 5.86
C ILE A 60 2.61 14.82 6.75
N ALA A 61 2.97 15.08 8.00
CA ALA A 61 2.22 15.95 8.90
C ALA A 61 2.04 17.36 8.31
N GLY A 62 3.11 17.97 7.80
CA GLY A 62 3.03 19.30 7.16
C GLY A 62 2.14 19.34 5.92
N MET A 63 2.03 18.24 5.18
CA MET A 63 1.19 18.15 3.97
C MET A 63 -0.28 17.85 4.26
N LEU A 64 -0.56 17.01 5.27
CA LEU A 64 -1.91 16.49 5.56
C LEU A 64 -2.51 17.06 6.85
N GLY A 65 -1.79 17.95 7.55
CA GLY A 65 -2.19 18.53 8.82
C GLY A 65 -2.40 17.47 9.90
N GLU A 66 -3.48 17.64 10.66
CA GLU A 66 -3.86 16.76 11.77
C GLU A 66 -4.00 15.28 11.34
N MET A 67 -4.43 15.01 10.10
CA MET A 67 -4.49 13.65 9.56
C MET A 67 -3.10 13.03 9.46
N GLY A 68 -2.10 13.81 9.01
CA GLY A 68 -0.71 13.37 8.90
C GLY A 68 -0.04 13.18 10.26
N ASP A 69 -0.38 14.01 11.25
CA ASP A 69 0.10 13.86 12.63
C ASP A 69 -0.35 12.53 13.27
N ASN A 70 -1.54 12.06 12.89
CA ASN A 70 -2.10 10.81 13.40
C ASN A 70 -1.73 9.57 12.58
N MET A 71 -1.01 9.72 11.45
CA MET A 71 -0.55 8.60 10.65
C MET A 71 0.55 7.80 11.35
N GLN A 72 0.31 6.51 11.56
CA GLN A 72 1.23 5.61 12.23
C GLN A 72 2.02 4.76 11.22
N PHE A 73 3.31 4.60 11.48
CA PHE A 73 4.25 3.91 10.58
C PHE A 73 4.62 2.55 11.16
N TYR A 74 4.35 1.50 10.40
CA TYR A 74 4.57 0.12 10.79
C TYR A 74 5.50 -0.57 9.81
N LEU A 75 6.43 -1.38 10.33
CA LEU A 75 7.43 -2.06 9.51
C LEU A 75 7.22 -3.56 9.59
N PHE A 76 6.98 -4.16 8.44
CA PHE A 76 6.80 -5.59 8.30
C PHE A 76 8.03 -6.21 7.64
N LYS A 77 8.55 -7.27 8.26
CA LYS A 77 9.59 -8.13 7.68
C LYS A 77 8.93 -9.30 6.96
N PRO A 78 9.07 -9.38 5.63
CA PRO A 78 8.60 -10.54 4.91
C PRO A 78 9.54 -11.73 5.07
N ASN A 79 9.00 -12.94 5.00
CA ASN A 79 9.79 -14.18 5.06
C ASN A 79 10.64 -14.39 3.80
N GLU A 80 10.15 -13.86 2.68
CA GLU A 80 10.80 -13.88 1.37
C GLU A 80 10.69 -12.48 0.73
N PRO A 81 11.63 -12.06 -0.12
CA PRO A 81 11.52 -10.79 -0.82
C PRO A 81 10.20 -10.67 -1.59
N ILE A 82 9.49 -9.56 -1.40
CA ILE A 82 8.25 -9.26 -2.13
C ILE A 82 8.65 -8.67 -3.49
N ASP A 83 8.34 -9.37 -4.56
CA ASP A 83 8.59 -8.92 -5.93
C ASP A 83 7.28 -8.37 -6.52
N VAL A 84 7.18 -7.04 -6.58
CA VAL A 84 5.99 -6.32 -7.04
C VAL A 84 5.70 -6.45 -8.54
N TYR A 85 6.62 -7.04 -9.31
CA TYR A 85 6.47 -7.31 -10.74
C TYR A 85 6.06 -8.75 -11.05
N LYS A 86 6.13 -9.65 -10.07
CA LYS A 86 5.71 -11.04 -10.21
C LYS A 86 4.28 -11.25 -9.73
N LYS A 87 3.69 -12.35 -10.17
CA LYS A 87 2.37 -12.77 -9.68
C LYS A 87 2.45 -13.09 -8.20
N GLY A 88 1.51 -12.57 -7.45
CA GLY A 88 1.39 -12.75 -6.01
C GLY A 88 0.23 -11.94 -5.46
N GLU A 89 0.06 -11.97 -4.16
CA GLU A 89 -1.05 -11.31 -3.47
C GLU A 89 -0.55 -10.65 -2.19
N LEU A 90 -0.91 -9.38 -2.01
CA LEU A 90 -0.69 -8.61 -0.78
C LEU A 90 -2.03 -8.28 -0.16
N GLU A 91 -2.25 -8.75 1.06
CA GLU A 91 -3.47 -8.49 1.82
C GLU A 91 -3.16 -7.62 3.02
N PHE A 92 -3.98 -6.59 3.21
CA PHE A 92 -3.93 -5.69 4.35
C PHE A 92 -5.25 -5.79 5.10
N GLU A 93 -5.18 -6.05 6.41
CA GLU A 93 -6.33 -6.07 7.30
C GLU A 93 -6.13 -5.02 8.39
N LEU A 94 -7.16 -4.23 8.68
CA LEU A 94 -7.20 -3.25 9.76
C LEU A 94 -8.57 -3.30 10.45
N GLY A 95 -8.70 -4.21 11.41
CA GLY A 95 -9.99 -4.53 12.03
C GLY A 95 -10.91 -5.16 10.98
N ASP A 96 -12.06 -4.55 10.73
CA ASP A 96 -13.04 -5.05 9.75
C ASP A 96 -12.71 -4.65 8.30
N PHE A 97 -11.73 -3.77 8.10
CA PHE A 97 -11.29 -3.39 6.77
C PHE A 97 -10.30 -4.42 6.23
N VAL A 98 -10.59 -5.00 5.07
CA VAL A 98 -9.71 -5.94 4.36
C VAL A 98 -9.53 -5.45 2.92
N SER A 99 -8.28 -5.40 2.46
CA SER A 99 -7.93 -5.01 1.10
C SER A 99 -6.89 -5.96 0.51
N THR A 100 -7.23 -6.58 -0.61
CA THR A 100 -6.38 -7.55 -1.31
C THR A 100 -5.89 -6.96 -2.63
N ASN A 101 -4.58 -6.83 -2.76
CA ASN A 101 -3.89 -6.30 -3.91
C ASN A 101 -3.20 -7.43 -4.68
N ASN A 102 -3.71 -7.70 -5.87
CA ASN A 102 -3.12 -8.67 -6.79
C ASN A 102 -1.89 -8.08 -7.48
N LEU A 103 -0.75 -8.76 -7.39
CA LEU A 103 0.48 -8.43 -8.10
C LEU A 103 0.51 -9.05 -9.51
N PRO A 104 1.23 -8.45 -10.47
CA PRO A 104 1.99 -7.20 -10.36
C PRO A 104 1.11 -5.97 -10.13
N LEU A 105 1.67 -4.95 -9.47
CA LEU A 105 0.99 -3.67 -9.25
C LEU A 105 0.87 -2.92 -10.58
N GLY A 106 -0.35 -2.69 -11.04
CA GLY A 106 -0.61 -2.02 -12.32
C GLY A 106 -0.03 -0.60 -12.38
N SER A 107 0.13 0.08 -11.24
CA SER A 107 0.76 1.40 -11.13
C SER A 107 2.27 1.40 -11.40
N LEU A 108 2.91 0.24 -11.34
CA LEU A 108 4.34 0.07 -11.61
C LEU A 108 4.61 -0.50 -13.00
N LEU A 109 3.56 -0.89 -13.73
CA LEU A 109 3.68 -1.45 -15.07
C LEU A 109 3.51 -0.33 -16.10
N GLU A 110 4.37 -0.34 -17.11
CA GLU A 110 4.18 0.51 -18.27
C GLU A 110 2.82 0.25 -18.93
N GLU A 111 2.16 1.33 -19.33
CA GLU A 111 0.89 1.24 -20.03
C GLU A 111 1.06 0.53 -21.38
N LYS A 112 0.06 -0.27 -21.74
CA LYS A 112 0.03 -0.96 -23.03
C LYS A 112 -0.92 -0.26 -23.99
N LYS A 113 -0.67 -0.44 -25.28
CA LYS A 113 -1.42 0.22 -26.35
C LYS A 113 -2.48 -0.70 -26.95
N CYS A 114 -3.68 -0.17 -27.20
CA CYS A 114 -4.68 -0.84 -28.02
C CYS A 114 -4.26 -0.82 -29.50
N PRO A 115 -4.21 -1.96 -30.21
CA PRO A 115 -3.78 -2.00 -31.61
C PRO A 115 -4.78 -1.31 -32.56
N GLN A 116 -6.08 -1.22 -32.20
CA GLN A 116 -7.10 -0.62 -33.05
C GLN A 116 -7.19 0.90 -32.92
N THR A 117 -7.08 1.41 -31.68
CA THR A 117 -7.32 2.84 -31.40
C THR A 117 -6.09 3.59 -30.92
N ASN A 118 -4.97 2.89 -30.74
CA ASN A 118 -3.73 3.46 -30.22
C ASN A 118 -3.81 4.06 -28.79
N LYS A 119 -4.93 3.89 -28.07
CA LYS A 119 -5.11 4.35 -26.70
C LYS A 119 -4.28 3.53 -25.70
N LEU A 120 -3.83 4.19 -24.64
CA LEU A 120 -3.09 3.58 -23.52
C LEU A 120 -4.05 2.97 -22.50
N HIS A 121 -3.65 1.82 -21.97
CA HIS A 121 -4.39 1.03 -21.01
C HIS A 121 -3.46 0.46 -19.94
N ASN A 122 -4.04 -0.01 -18.84
CA ASN A 122 -3.30 -0.57 -17.71
C ASN A 122 -2.35 -1.69 -18.16
N GLY A 123 -1.07 -1.59 -17.76
CA GLY A 123 -0.03 -2.56 -18.14
C GLY A 123 -0.29 -4.00 -17.70
N LYS A 124 -1.13 -4.19 -16.67
CA LYS A 124 -1.53 -5.51 -16.17
C LYS A 124 -2.46 -6.25 -17.12
N TRP A 125 -3.21 -5.53 -17.97
CA TRP A 125 -4.20 -6.15 -18.83
C TRP A 125 -3.54 -6.87 -20.02
N LYS A 126 -4.16 -7.98 -20.42
CA LYS A 126 -3.75 -8.72 -21.63
C LYS A 126 -4.51 -8.24 -22.86
N TYR A 127 -5.79 -7.91 -22.71
CA TYR A 127 -6.68 -7.52 -23.81
C TYR A 127 -7.30 -6.15 -23.57
N CYS A 128 -7.61 -5.44 -24.65
CA CYS A 128 -8.36 -4.19 -24.60
C CYS A 128 -9.81 -4.48 -24.17
N PRO A 129 -10.33 -3.86 -23.09
CA PRO A 129 -11.67 -4.15 -22.60
C PRO A 129 -12.79 -3.70 -23.57
N PHE A 130 -12.46 -2.86 -24.55
CA PHE A 130 -13.42 -2.33 -25.53
C PHE A 130 -13.42 -3.10 -26.86
N HIS A 131 -12.23 -3.47 -27.35
CA HIS A 131 -12.08 -4.07 -28.70
C HIS A 131 -11.68 -5.55 -28.67
N GLY A 132 -11.40 -6.13 -27.51
CA GLY A 132 -10.99 -7.53 -27.36
C GLY A 132 -9.59 -7.88 -27.92
N GLY A 133 -8.96 -6.99 -28.69
CA GLY A 133 -7.61 -7.20 -29.21
C GLY A 133 -6.55 -7.23 -28.11
N GLU A 134 -5.50 -8.04 -28.32
CA GLU A 134 -4.35 -8.13 -27.42
C GLU A 134 -3.62 -6.78 -27.34
N LEU A 135 -3.30 -6.35 -26.12
CA LEU A 135 -2.60 -5.09 -25.87
C LEU A 135 -1.10 -5.27 -26.11
N ILE A 136 -0.51 -4.36 -26.89
CA ILE A 136 0.91 -4.38 -27.23
C ILE A 136 1.71 -3.53 -26.24
N GLN A 137 2.86 -4.05 -25.79
CA GLN A 137 3.81 -3.25 -25.00
C GLN A 137 4.39 -2.13 -25.86
N LYS A 138 4.57 -0.97 -25.24
CA LYS A 138 5.38 0.10 -25.82
C LYS A 138 6.83 -0.43 -25.86
N LYS A 139 7.44 -0.48 -27.04
CA LYS A 139 8.87 -0.77 -27.18
C LYS A 139 9.70 0.43 -26.74
#